data_AF-A0A3B8LDL5-F1
#
_entry.id   AF-A0A3B8LDL5-F1
#
_cell.length_a   1.000
_cell.length_b   1.000
_cell.length_c   1.000
_cell.angle_alpha   90.00
_cell.angle_beta   90.00
_cell.angle_gamma   90.00
#
_symmetry.space_group_name_H-M   'P 1'
#
loop_
_entity.id
_entity.type
_entity.pdbx_description
1 polymer ?
#
loop_
_entity_poly.entity_id
_entity_poly.type
_entity_poly.pdbx_seq_one_letter_code
_entity_poly.pdbx_strand_id
1 'polypeptide(L)' 'VVFASYGMPGGACMRPRINRRCHSRLSMSRVRQRCLNRRSCRVRASNRLFRDPCRGKRKYLKIKVLCR' A
#
# COMPACT_ATOMS: atom_id res chain seq x y z
N VAL A 1 -8.38 -7.53 -1.71
CA VAL A 1 -7.69 -6.21 -1.57
C VAL A 1 -8.36 -5.21 -2.49
N VAL A 2 -8.93 -4.14 -1.93
CA VAL A 2 -9.68 -3.11 -2.68
C VAL A 2 -8.93 -1.78 -2.76
N PHE A 3 -7.92 -1.57 -1.92
CA PHE A 3 -7.01 -0.43 -2.02
C PHE A 3 -5.63 -0.79 -1.47
N ALA A 4 -4.56 -0.29 -2.08
CA ALA A 4 -3.23 -0.28 -1.51
C ALA A 4 -2.40 0.87 -2.07
N SER A 5 -1.72 1.60 -1.19
CA SER A 5 -0.79 2.66 -1.58
C SER A 5 0.39 2.72 -0.62
N TYR A 6 1.59 2.52 -1.15
CA TYR A 6 2.87 2.82 -0.51
C TYR A 6 3.42 4.14 -1.03
N GLY A 7 3.71 5.09 -0.14
CA GLY A 7 4.14 6.43 -0.50
C GLY A 7 3.63 7.44 0.53
N MET A 8 2.93 8.49 0.08
CA MET A 8 2.27 9.45 0.98
C MET A 8 0.75 9.48 0.75
N PRO A 9 0.03 8.36 0.98
CA PRO A 9 -1.42 8.33 0.79
C PRO A 9 -2.14 9.27 1.77
N GLY A 10 -3.07 10.06 1.24
CA GLY A 10 -3.92 10.95 2.02
C GLY A 10 -5.28 10.33 2.37
N GLY A 11 -6.20 11.19 2.80
CA GLY A 11 -7.57 10.81 3.15
C GLY A 11 -7.69 10.05 4.47
N ALA A 12 -8.91 9.78 4.90
CA ALA A 12 -9.19 9.00 6.10
C ALA A 12 -8.91 7.49 5.90
N CYS A 13 -8.95 6.70 6.97
CA CYS A 13 -8.79 5.25 6.89
C CYS A 13 -9.87 4.59 6.02
N MET A 14 -11.15 5.00 6.20
CA MET A 14 -12.28 4.44 5.45
C MET A 14 -12.34 4.87 3.98
N ARG A 15 -11.82 6.07 3.69
CA ARG A 15 -11.79 6.70 2.36
C ARG A 15 -10.35 7.11 2.00
N PRO A 16 -9.46 6.14 1.77
CA PRO A 16 -8.06 6.45 1.49
C PRO A 16 -7.89 7.04 0.08
N ARG A 17 -6.94 7.96 -0.09
CA ARG A 17 -6.61 8.59 -1.38
C ARG A 17 -5.16 8.33 -1.77
N ILE A 18 -4.95 8.08 -3.06
CA ILE A 18 -3.61 8.02 -3.64
C ILE A 18 -3.07 9.44 -3.79
N ASN A 19 -1.82 9.65 -3.37
CA ASN A 19 -1.06 10.82 -3.75
C ASN A 19 -0.29 10.51 -5.04
N ARG A 20 -0.69 11.11 -6.16
CA ARG A 20 -0.09 10.82 -7.48
C ARG A 20 1.39 11.20 -7.57
N ARG A 21 1.88 12.12 -6.71
CA ARG A 21 3.29 12.53 -6.67
C ARG A 21 4.17 11.57 -5.87
N CYS A 22 3.58 10.80 -4.95
CA CYS A 22 4.31 9.80 -4.18
C CYS A 22 3.45 8.56 -3.95
N HIS A 23 3.46 7.69 -4.95
CA HIS A 23 2.76 6.42 -4.94
C HIS A 23 3.55 5.37 -5.74
N SER A 24 3.81 4.22 -5.13
CA SER A 24 4.39 3.09 -5.85
C SER A 24 3.31 2.35 -6.64
N ARG A 25 3.53 2.19 -7.96
CA ARG A 25 2.69 1.37 -8.84
C ARG A 25 2.65 -0.11 -8.42
N LEU A 26 3.62 -0.57 -7.63
CA LEU A 26 3.69 -1.95 -7.12
C LEU A 26 2.81 -2.18 -5.88
N SER A 27 2.22 -1.13 -5.30
CA SER A 27 1.47 -1.21 -4.04
C SER A 27 0.36 -2.27 -4.09
N MET A 28 -0.45 -2.24 -5.15
CA MET A 28 -1.59 -3.14 -5.29
C MET A 28 -1.15 -4.59 -5.53
N SER A 29 -0.21 -4.81 -6.45
CA SER A 29 0.25 -6.15 -6.80
C SER A 29 0.94 -6.85 -5.62
N ARG A 30 1.81 -6.13 -4.89
CA ARG A 30 2.56 -6.70 -3.74
C ARG A 30 1.67 -7.03 -2.55
N VAL A 31 0.62 -6.23 -2.30
CA VAL A 31 -0.35 -6.50 -1.24
C VAL A 31 -1.29 -7.63 -1.64
N ARG A 32 -1.79 -7.65 -2.89
CA ARG A 32 -2.62 -8.76 -3.41
C ARG A 32 -1.89 -10.09 -3.29
N GLN A 33 -0.64 -10.17 -3.75
CA GLN A 33 0.17 -11.39 -3.69
C GLN A 33 0.35 -11.93 -2.25
N ARG A 34 0.33 -11.05 -1.24
CA ARG A 34 0.57 -11.42 0.16
C ARG A 34 -0.68 -11.67 0.98
N CYS A 35 -1.80 -11.06 0.61
CA CYS A 35 -3.01 -11.03 1.45
C CYS A 35 -4.24 -11.67 0.80
N LEU A 36 -4.30 -11.74 -0.53
CA LEU A 36 -5.43 -12.38 -1.17
C LEU A 36 -5.39 -13.90 -0.89
N ASN A 37 -6.55 -14.51 -0.65
CA ASN A 37 -6.71 -15.93 -0.36
C ASN A 37 -5.93 -16.44 0.86
N ARG A 38 -5.68 -15.57 1.84
CA ARG A 38 -4.98 -15.92 3.09
C ARG A 38 -5.80 -15.43 4.28
N ARG A 39 -5.88 -16.28 5.32
CA ARG A 39 -6.53 -15.96 6.61
C ARG A 39 -5.83 -14.84 7.37
N SER A 40 -4.51 -14.71 7.19
CA SER A 40 -3.70 -13.67 7.77
C SER A 40 -2.53 -13.32 6.84
N CYS A 41 -2.12 -12.06 6.84
CA CYS A 41 -0.95 -11.60 6.10
C CYS A 41 -0.18 -10.53 6.87
N ARG A 42 1.14 -10.50 6.67
CA ARG A 42 2.01 -9.42 7.16
C ARG A 42 2.68 -8.75 5.96
N VAL A 43 2.58 -7.43 5.87
CA VAL A 43 3.17 -6.64 4.78
C VAL A 43 4.06 -5.56 5.35
N ARG A 44 5.38 -5.68 5.15
CA ARG A 44 6.34 -4.68 5.61
C ARG A 44 6.35 -3.47 4.68
N ALA A 45 6.06 -2.29 5.22
CA ALA A 45 6.16 -1.02 4.51
C ALA A 45 7.64 -0.67 4.24
N SER A 46 8.18 -1.08 3.09
CA SER A 46 9.60 -0.93 2.78
C SER A 46 9.89 -0.67 1.30
N ASN A 47 10.95 0.10 1.06
CA ASN A 47 11.48 0.37 -0.29
C ASN A 47 11.91 -0.93 -0.99
N ARG A 48 12.41 -1.93 -0.25
CA ARG A 48 12.76 -3.24 -0.85
C ARG A 48 11.54 -3.92 -1.48
N LEU A 49 10.37 -3.79 -0.87
CA LEU A 49 9.15 -4.44 -1.34
C LEU A 49 8.45 -3.64 -2.45
N PHE A 50 8.35 -2.32 -2.27
CA PHE A 50 7.52 -1.47 -3.11
C PHE A 50 8.32 -0.58 -4.07
N ARG A 51 9.66 -0.61 -4.03
CA ARG A 51 10.55 0.44 -4.58
C ARG A 51 10.31 1.80 -3.90
N ASP A 52 11.23 2.74 -4.09
CA ASP A 52 11.07 4.09 -3.55
C ASP A 52 10.32 4.98 -4.55
N PRO A 53 9.04 5.34 -4.32
CA PRO A 53 8.28 6.23 -5.20
C PRO A 53 8.61 7.72 -5.01
N CYS A 54 9.23 8.11 -3.89
CA CYS A 54 9.61 9.50 -3.63
C CYS A 54 10.77 9.54 -2.62
N ARG A 55 11.99 9.73 -3.14
CA ARG A 55 13.22 9.77 -2.33
C ARG A 55 13.20 10.98 -1.39
N GLY A 56 13.77 10.83 -0.20
CA GLY A 56 13.85 11.89 0.81
C GLY A 56 12.53 12.19 1.54
N LYS A 57 11.46 11.43 1.30
CA LYS A 57 10.18 11.57 2.03
C LYS A 57 9.90 10.33 2.87
N ARG A 58 9.27 10.54 4.03
CA ARG A 58 8.74 9.46 4.88
C ARG A 58 7.51 8.85 4.22
N LYS A 59 7.52 7.53 4.08
CA LYS A 59 6.52 6.77 3.33
C LYS A 59 5.70 5.87 4.26
N TYR A 60 4.43 5.73 3.94
CA TYR A 60 3.44 4.95 4.66
C TYR A 60 2.77 3.96 3.70
N LEU A 61 2.38 2.81 4.25
CA LEU A 61 1.58 1.82 3.56
C LEU A 61 0.15 1.89 4.08
N LYS A 62 -0.79 2.26 3.21
CA LYS A 62 -2.22 2.29 3.53
C LYS A 62 -2.92 1.24 2.68
N ILE A 63 -3.65 0.34 3.33
CA ILE A 63 -4.29 -0.81 2.69
C ILE A 63 -5.75 -0.86 3.12
N LYS A 64 -6.64 -1.19 2.18
CA LYS A 64 -8.01 -1.62 2.47
C LYS A 64 -8.19 -3.03 1.90
N VAL A 65 -8.44 -3.99 2.78
CA VAL A 65 -8.73 -5.38 2.42
C VAL A 65 -10.17 -5.68 2.82
N LEU A 66 -10.88 -6.38 1.96
CA LEU A 66 -12.15 -7.00 2.29
C LEU A 66 -11.83 -8.47 2.59
N CYS A 67 -12.19 -8.92 3.79
CA CYS A 67 -12.17 -10.34 4.14
C CYS A 67 -13.42 -11.01 3.57
N ARG A 68 -13.29 -12.27 3.17
CA ARG A 68 -14.39 -13.13 2.77
C ARG A 68 -14.38 -14.33 3.69
#